data_AF-A0AB35N1U5-F1
#
_entry.id   AF-A0AB35N1U5-F1
#
_cell.length_a   1.000
_cell.length_b   1.000
_cell.length_c   1.000
_cell.angle_alpha   90.00
_cell.angle_beta   90.00
_cell.angle_gamma   90.00
#
_symmetry.space_group_name_H-M   'P 1'
#
loop_
_entity.id
_entity.type
_entity.pdbx_description
1 polymer ?
#
loop_
_entity_poly.entity_id
_entity_poly.type
_entity_poly.pdbx_seq_one_letter_code
_entity_poly.pdbx_strand_id
1 'polypeptide(L)'
;MTSITKQEAIRLSKLLSQILSEQVEPEMIMHEPVNSWPTAIIQALKQDKKELIFDVSQNEVRPIVIDAITKLCIARMKALSSSLAFQFVAEASSIYRIQDTGHESSIHYSFGTGRYNCPNDKIKVMYCGEFPDTCMAEIIMRDDPYKGKGPASVQFSRKNEWFENFDLGVSLAARRLKLLDSTVLKAQLQLSGKLTTDDYLWTHGIVAAISALGLDIDGIAYESAHLGHGKCYALFNKDTPQLADKSLTKLSECEVDAQLVVQNQYTLSLTLVSMKGIFTNVLNGKIVNND
;
A
#
# COMPACT_ATOMS: atom_id res chain seq x y z
N MET A 1 14.08 -7.79 -31.82
CA MET A 1 14.43 -8.11 -30.42
C MET A 1 13.99 -9.53 -30.14
N THR A 2 14.85 -10.38 -29.60
CA THR A 2 14.52 -11.77 -29.29
C THR A 2 13.71 -11.80 -27.99
N SER A 3 12.42 -12.09 -28.10
CA SER A 3 11.54 -12.29 -26.95
C SER A 3 11.94 -13.54 -26.19
N ILE A 4 11.81 -13.51 -24.87
CA ILE A 4 12.01 -14.66 -23.99
C ILE A 4 10.97 -15.74 -24.33
N THR A 5 11.38 -16.99 -24.52
CA THR A 5 10.44 -18.11 -24.69
C THR A 5 9.69 -18.39 -23.38
N LYS A 6 8.51 -19.04 -23.44
CA LYS A 6 7.75 -19.40 -22.23
C LYS A 6 8.57 -20.21 -21.22
N GLN A 7 9.43 -21.12 -21.71
CA GLN A 7 10.29 -21.94 -20.86
C GLN A 7 11.40 -21.12 -20.19
N GLU A 8 12.02 -20.21 -20.94
CA GLU A 8 13.01 -19.27 -20.38
C GLU A 8 12.36 -18.34 -19.35
N ALA A 9 11.14 -17.86 -19.60
CA ALA A 9 10.41 -17.01 -18.65
C ALA A 9 10.12 -17.74 -17.33
N ILE A 10 9.78 -19.04 -17.37
CA ILE A 10 9.60 -19.87 -16.17
C ILE A 10 10.91 -20.04 -15.39
N ARG A 11 12.03 -20.27 -16.09
CA ARG A 11 13.34 -20.41 -15.45
C ARG A 11 13.81 -19.08 -14.85
N LEU A 12 13.65 -18.01 -15.61
CA LEU A 12 14.00 -16.66 -15.19
C LEU A 12 13.18 -16.26 -13.98
N SER A 13 11.85 -16.44 -14.00
CA SER A 13 11.00 -16.05 -12.87
C SER A 13 11.45 -16.74 -11.58
N LYS A 14 11.84 -18.03 -11.63
CA LYS A 14 12.39 -18.74 -10.46
C LYS A 14 13.70 -18.13 -9.95
N LEU A 15 14.63 -17.76 -10.84
CA LEU A 15 15.87 -17.10 -10.45
C LEU A 15 15.60 -15.73 -9.84
N LEU A 16 14.71 -14.94 -10.46
CA LEU A 16 14.35 -13.61 -9.99
C LEU A 16 13.67 -13.66 -8.61
N SER A 17 12.76 -14.62 -8.40
CA SER A 17 12.15 -14.82 -7.09
C SER A 17 13.16 -15.16 -6.00
N GLN A 18 14.24 -15.89 -6.34
CA GLN A 18 15.32 -16.18 -5.40
C GLN A 18 16.13 -14.92 -5.06
N ILE A 19 16.49 -14.12 -6.06
CA ILE A 19 17.26 -12.88 -5.85
C ILE A 19 16.45 -11.88 -5.01
N LEU A 20 15.19 -11.65 -5.40
CA LEU A 20 14.34 -10.63 -4.80
C LEU A 20 13.72 -11.06 -3.47
N SER A 21 13.63 -12.36 -3.19
CA SER A 21 12.79 -12.87 -2.09
C SER A 21 11.32 -12.42 -2.22
N GLU A 22 10.88 -12.16 -3.45
CA GLU A 22 9.54 -11.75 -3.88
C GLU A 22 8.99 -12.79 -4.88
N GLN A 23 7.69 -12.87 -5.09
CA GLN A 23 7.11 -13.86 -6.02
C GLN A 23 7.07 -13.28 -7.43
N VAL A 24 8.10 -13.59 -8.24
CA VAL A 24 8.12 -13.23 -9.66
C VAL A 24 7.42 -14.31 -10.49
N GLU A 25 6.36 -13.91 -11.19
CA GLU A 25 5.62 -14.77 -12.10
C GLU A 25 6.11 -14.59 -13.56
N PRO A 26 6.09 -15.65 -14.39
CA PRO A 26 6.55 -15.55 -15.78
C PRO A 26 5.85 -14.46 -16.60
N GLU A 27 4.56 -14.21 -16.34
CA GLU A 27 3.79 -13.17 -17.04
C GLU A 27 4.29 -11.75 -16.77
N MET A 28 4.95 -11.50 -15.64
CA MET A 28 5.49 -10.18 -15.29
C MET A 28 6.65 -9.78 -16.22
N ILE A 29 7.36 -10.77 -16.75
CA ILE A 29 8.66 -10.58 -17.42
C ILE A 29 8.70 -11.12 -18.84
N MET A 30 7.66 -11.84 -19.30
CA MET A 30 7.65 -12.51 -20.61
C MET A 30 7.78 -11.55 -21.81
N HIS A 31 7.48 -10.27 -21.62
CA HIS A 31 7.59 -9.24 -22.65
C HIS A 31 8.91 -8.47 -22.61
N GLU A 32 9.74 -8.74 -21.60
CA GLU A 32 11.00 -8.04 -21.40
C GLU A 32 12.10 -8.69 -22.26
N PRO A 33 12.89 -7.93 -23.04
CA PRO A 33 13.96 -8.48 -23.85
C PRO A 33 15.03 -9.20 -23.02
N VAL A 34 15.60 -10.30 -23.54
CA VAL A 34 16.66 -11.05 -22.85
C VAL A 34 17.86 -10.16 -22.48
N ASN A 35 18.17 -9.17 -23.32
CA ASN A 35 19.34 -8.31 -23.17
C ASN A 35 19.18 -7.15 -22.19
N SER A 36 18.01 -6.94 -21.59
CA SER A 36 17.86 -5.96 -20.51
C SER A 36 18.26 -6.51 -19.14
N TRP A 37 18.44 -7.83 -19.02
CA TRP A 37 18.86 -8.48 -17.78
C TRP A 37 20.38 -8.41 -17.56
N PRO A 38 20.86 -8.39 -16.30
CA PRO A 38 22.28 -8.51 -15.99
C PRO A 38 22.94 -9.72 -16.68
N THR A 39 24.18 -9.56 -17.14
CA THR A 39 24.93 -10.61 -17.85
C THR A 39 24.98 -11.92 -17.08
N ALA A 40 25.14 -11.85 -15.76
CA ALA A 40 25.11 -12.99 -14.84
C ALA A 40 23.81 -13.80 -14.94
N ILE A 41 22.65 -13.13 -14.99
CA ILE A 41 21.34 -13.76 -15.16
C ILE A 41 21.23 -14.42 -16.53
N ILE A 42 21.66 -13.72 -17.59
CA ILE A 42 21.65 -14.27 -18.96
C ILE A 42 22.52 -15.54 -19.05
N GLN A 43 23.70 -15.53 -18.41
CA GLN A 43 24.58 -16.68 -18.37
C GLN A 43 24.00 -17.83 -17.54
N ALA A 44 23.41 -17.54 -16.38
CA ALA A 44 22.73 -18.51 -15.54
C ALA A 44 21.59 -19.22 -16.30
N LEU A 45 20.79 -18.47 -17.07
CA LEU A 45 19.73 -19.02 -17.91
C LEU A 45 20.26 -19.96 -19.02
N LYS A 46 21.36 -19.58 -19.68
CA LYS A 46 21.94 -20.35 -20.78
C LYS A 46 22.66 -21.61 -20.30
N GLN A 47 23.30 -21.54 -19.15
CA GLN A 47 24.15 -22.62 -18.62
C GLN A 47 23.43 -23.49 -17.58
N ASP A 48 22.23 -23.10 -17.14
CA ASP A 48 21.49 -23.74 -16.05
C ASP A 48 22.30 -23.80 -14.73
N LYS A 49 23.07 -22.74 -14.45
CA LYS A 49 23.96 -22.63 -13.28
C LYS A 49 23.53 -21.50 -12.37
N LYS A 50 22.91 -21.84 -11.24
CA LYS A 50 22.43 -20.87 -10.24
C LYS A 50 23.54 -20.15 -9.49
N GLU A 51 24.74 -20.74 -9.42
CA GLU A 51 25.89 -20.12 -8.75
C GLU A 51 26.27 -18.76 -9.36
N LEU A 52 25.94 -18.55 -10.64
CA LEU A 52 26.30 -17.35 -11.39
C LEU A 52 25.53 -16.10 -10.94
N ILE A 53 24.47 -16.24 -10.15
CA ILE A 53 23.64 -15.12 -9.68
C ILE A 53 23.93 -14.70 -8.23
N PHE A 54 24.92 -15.29 -7.56
CA PHE A 54 25.21 -14.99 -6.15
C PHE A 54 25.60 -13.53 -5.89
N ASP A 55 26.26 -12.88 -6.87
CA ASP A 55 26.67 -11.48 -6.76
C ASP A 55 25.62 -10.50 -7.34
N VAL A 56 24.49 -11.01 -7.86
CA VAL A 56 23.46 -10.15 -8.43
C VAL A 56 22.58 -9.60 -7.32
N SER A 57 22.61 -8.28 -7.15
CA SER A 57 21.84 -7.60 -6.11
C SER A 57 20.38 -7.39 -6.50
N GLN A 58 19.51 -7.24 -5.49
CA GLN A 58 18.11 -6.87 -5.71
C GLN A 58 17.97 -5.52 -6.44
N ASN A 59 18.86 -4.57 -6.16
CA ASN A 59 18.84 -3.24 -6.75
C ASN A 59 19.10 -3.25 -8.27
N GLU A 60 19.81 -4.25 -8.78
CA GLU A 60 20.03 -4.42 -10.22
C GLU A 60 18.81 -5.00 -10.94
N VAL A 61 18.05 -5.84 -10.24
CA VAL A 61 17.01 -6.69 -10.84
C VAL A 61 15.62 -6.11 -10.68
N ARG A 62 15.31 -5.63 -9.47
CA ARG A 62 13.97 -5.18 -9.11
C ARG A 62 13.45 -4.07 -10.03
N PRO A 63 14.24 -3.06 -10.43
CA PRO A 63 13.78 -2.03 -11.36
C PRO A 63 13.37 -2.60 -12.73
N ILE A 64 14.08 -3.62 -13.23
CA ILE A 64 13.77 -4.26 -14.53
C ILE A 64 12.43 -5.00 -14.45
N VAL A 65 12.20 -5.73 -13.35
CA VAL A 65 10.92 -6.42 -13.11
C VAL A 65 9.77 -5.42 -13.03
N ILE A 66 9.93 -4.34 -12.26
CA ILE A 66 8.93 -3.27 -12.15
C ILE A 66 8.65 -2.63 -13.52
N ASP A 67 9.68 -2.36 -14.33
CA ASP A 67 9.51 -1.74 -15.65
C ASP A 67 8.73 -2.67 -16.60
N ALA A 68 9.02 -3.98 -16.57
CA ALA A 68 8.27 -4.98 -17.33
C ALA A 68 6.80 -5.04 -16.90
N ILE A 69 6.53 -5.05 -15.59
CA ILE A 69 5.17 -4.98 -15.03
C ILE A 69 4.50 -3.66 -15.43
N THR A 70 5.21 -2.54 -15.39
CA THR A 70 4.70 -1.21 -15.74
C THR A 70 4.21 -1.20 -17.19
N LYS A 71 5.01 -1.71 -18.13
CA LYS A 71 4.63 -1.85 -19.55
C LYS A 71 3.36 -2.68 -19.71
N LEU A 72 3.25 -3.79 -18.97
CA LEU A 72 2.06 -4.65 -18.97
C LEU A 72 0.82 -3.94 -18.40
N CYS A 73 0.96 -3.25 -17.27
CA CYS A 73 -0.11 -2.43 -16.68
C CYS A 73 -0.55 -1.32 -17.63
N ILE A 74 0.37 -0.62 -18.29
CA ILE A 74 0.06 0.40 -19.31
C ILE A 74 -0.77 -0.21 -20.44
N ALA A 75 -0.36 -1.36 -20.98
CA ALA A 75 -1.07 -2.01 -22.06
C ALA A 75 -2.50 -2.41 -21.64
N ARG A 76 -2.65 -3.03 -20.46
CA ARG A 76 -3.95 -3.44 -19.92
C ARG A 76 -4.84 -2.24 -19.60
N MET A 77 -4.33 -1.19 -18.97
CA MET A 77 -5.09 0.02 -18.66
C MET A 77 -5.52 0.79 -19.91
N LYS A 78 -4.67 0.87 -20.95
CA LYS A 78 -5.04 1.46 -22.25
C LYS A 78 -6.21 0.72 -22.89
N ALA A 79 -6.21 -0.62 -22.82
CA ALA A 79 -7.32 -1.43 -23.32
C ALA A 79 -8.63 -1.19 -22.56
N LEU A 80 -8.55 -0.72 -21.30
CA LEU A 80 -9.69 -0.40 -20.44
C LEU A 80 -10.07 1.08 -20.47
N SER A 81 -9.50 1.91 -21.36
CA SER A 81 -9.54 3.38 -21.36
C SER A 81 -10.78 4.07 -20.74
N SER A 82 -12.01 3.64 -21.07
CA SER A 82 -13.26 4.23 -20.55
C SER A 82 -13.95 3.45 -19.41
N SER A 83 -13.45 2.27 -19.05
CA SER A 83 -14.05 1.37 -18.07
C SER A 83 -13.27 1.28 -16.76
N LEU A 84 -12.18 2.01 -16.59
CA LEU A 84 -11.47 2.11 -15.32
C LEU A 84 -12.43 2.59 -14.22
N ALA A 85 -12.47 1.84 -13.13
CA ALA A 85 -13.34 2.13 -12.00
C ALA A 85 -12.70 3.19 -11.08
N PHE A 86 -13.49 4.19 -10.71
CA PHE A 86 -13.08 5.24 -9.79
C PHE A 86 -14.01 5.30 -8.59
N GLN A 87 -13.41 5.48 -7.42
CA GLN A 87 -14.11 5.92 -6.22
C GLN A 87 -13.98 7.43 -6.09
N PHE A 88 -15.07 8.09 -5.72
CA PHE A 88 -15.08 9.53 -5.50
C PHE A 88 -15.27 9.82 -4.01
N VAL A 89 -14.42 10.69 -3.48
CA VAL A 89 -14.60 11.27 -2.14
C VAL A 89 -15.25 12.64 -2.33
N ALA A 90 -16.36 12.89 -1.65
CA ALA A 90 -17.04 14.17 -1.75
C ALA A 90 -16.21 15.28 -1.10
N GLU A 91 -16.43 16.51 -1.56
CA GLU A 91 -15.88 17.69 -0.88
C GLU A 91 -16.40 17.74 0.56
N ALA A 92 -15.57 18.26 1.47
CA ALA A 92 -15.79 18.34 2.91
C ALA A 92 -15.95 16.99 3.63
N SER A 93 -15.75 15.84 2.95
CA SER A 93 -15.62 14.56 3.64
C SER A 93 -14.39 14.54 4.53
N SER A 94 -14.54 14.02 5.75
CA SER A 94 -13.43 13.79 6.67
C SER A 94 -12.54 12.65 6.16
N ILE A 95 -11.23 12.84 6.31
CA ILE A 95 -10.20 11.85 6.01
C ILE A 95 -9.28 11.76 7.22
N TYR A 96 -8.96 10.54 7.61
CA TYR A 96 -8.21 10.24 8.83
C TYR A 96 -6.85 9.65 8.50
N ARG A 97 -5.86 9.96 9.34
CA ARG A 97 -4.51 9.40 9.25
C ARG A 97 -3.95 9.28 10.65
N ILE A 98 -3.33 8.15 10.96
CA ILE A 98 -2.49 8.05 12.15
C ILE A 98 -1.03 8.17 11.72
N GLN A 99 -0.29 9.03 12.40
CA GLN A 99 1.11 9.34 12.11
C GLN A 99 1.91 9.56 13.39
N ASP A 100 3.23 9.47 13.30
CA ASP A 100 4.11 9.74 14.43
C ASP A 100 3.90 11.18 14.93
N THR A 101 4.08 11.43 16.22
CA THR A 101 4.03 12.79 16.77
C THR A 101 5.15 13.68 16.22
N GLY A 102 4.95 15.01 16.31
CA GLY A 102 5.96 16.00 15.93
C GLY A 102 5.78 16.59 14.52
N HIS A 103 4.70 16.22 13.83
CA HIS A 103 4.29 16.89 12.59
C HIS A 103 3.47 18.15 12.89
N GLU A 104 3.63 19.18 12.05
CA GLU A 104 2.87 20.44 12.16
C GLU A 104 1.44 20.33 11.60
N SER A 105 1.14 19.28 10.83
CA SER A 105 -0.11 19.13 10.09
C SER A 105 -0.54 17.67 9.97
N SER A 106 -1.86 17.43 9.84
CA SER A 106 -2.40 16.11 9.46
C SER A 106 -2.04 15.69 8.02
N ILE A 107 -1.59 16.64 7.19
CA ILE A 107 -1.28 16.41 5.78
C ILE A 107 0.25 16.27 5.61
N HIS A 108 0.70 15.05 5.33
CA HIS A 108 2.12 14.77 5.10
C HIS A 108 2.34 13.76 3.96
N TYR A 109 2.84 14.25 2.83
CA TYR A 109 3.23 13.44 1.68
C TYR A 109 4.73 13.13 1.72
N SER A 110 5.09 11.85 1.60
CA SER A 110 6.50 11.43 1.61
C SER A 110 6.81 10.46 0.47
N PHE A 111 8.11 10.37 0.15
CA PHE A 111 8.65 9.24 -0.60
C PHE A 111 8.80 8.04 0.33
N GLY A 112 8.93 6.85 -0.22
CA GLY A 112 9.07 5.64 0.59
C GLY A 112 8.80 4.36 -0.18
N THR A 113 8.77 3.25 0.55
CA THR A 113 8.66 1.89 0.01
C THR A 113 7.29 1.25 0.23
N GLY A 114 6.28 2.06 0.56
CA GLY A 114 4.92 1.58 0.77
C GLY A 114 4.30 0.95 -0.48
N ARG A 115 3.23 0.19 -0.28
CA ARG A 115 2.54 -0.60 -1.31
C ARG A 115 2.24 0.20 -2.59
N TYR A 116 1.77 1.43 -2.44
CA TYR A 116 1.39 2.30 -3.56
C TYR A 116 2.36 3.47 -3.77
N ASN A 117 3.60 3.37 -3.28
CA ASN A 117 4.63 4.34 -3.61
C ASN A 117 5.13 4.14 -5.05
N CYS A 118 5.57 5.24 -5.66
CA CYS A 118 6.20 5.18 -6.97
C CYS A 118 7.67 4.73 -6.81
N PRO A 119 8.11 3.66 -7.47
CA PRO A 119 9.45 3.07 -7.27
C PRO A 119 10.61 3.95 -7.76
N ASN A 120 10.34 5.05 -8.44
CA ASN A 120 11.32 6.02 -8.92
C ASN A 120 11.20 7.39 -8.22
N ASP A 121 10.50 7.44 -7.09
CA ASP A 121 10.31 8.64 -6.28
C ASP A 121 9.79 9.86 -7.07
N LYS A 122 9.00 9.64 -8.13
CA LYS A 122 8.37 10.73 -8.89
C LYS A 122 7.12 11.29 -8.21
N ILE A 123 6.49 10.51 -7.33
CA ILE A 123 5.23 10.87 -6.68
C ILE A 123 5.37 10.63 -5.18
N LYS A 124 5.16 11.70 -4.39
CA LYS A 124 5.01 11.58 -2.94
C LYS A 124 3.59 11.08 -2.63
N VAL A 125 3.49 10.20 -1.64
CA VAL A 125 2.24 9.54 -1.28
C VAL A 125 1.88 9.84 0.17
N MET A 126 0.59 10.06 0.43
CA MET A 126 0.03 10.10 1.78
C MET A 126 -0.98 8.97 1.93
N TYR A 127 -0.76 8.10 2.91
CA TYR A 127 -1.71 7.07 3.32
C TYR A 127 -2.68 7.63 4.35
N CYS A 128 -3.97 7.39 4.14
CA CYS A 128 -5.08 7.82 4.98
C CYS A 128 -6.30 6.89 4.78
N GLY A 129 -7.41 7.12 5.46
CA GLY A 129 -8.62 6.32 5.31
C GLY A 129 -9.90 7.06 5.69
N GLU A 130 -11.02 6.39 5.46
CA GLU A 130 -12.38 6.90 5.74
C GLU A 130 -12.70 6.94 7.23
N PHE A 131 -12.12 6.03 8.02
CA PHE A 131 -12.48 5.83 9.41
C PHE A 131 -11.26 5.69 10.34
N PRO A 132 -11.31 6.23 11.57
CA PRO A 132 -10.20 6.17 12.52
C PRO A 132 -9.77 4.75 12.92
N ASP A 133 -10.71 3.82 13.05
CA ASP A 133 -10.42 2.43 13.43
C ASP A 133 -9.68 1.66 12.34
N THR A 134 -10.01 1.91 11.07
CA THR A 134 -9.27 1.37 9.93
C THR A 134 -7.85 1.93 9.88
N CYS A 135 -7.66 3.23 10.13
CA CYS A 135 -6.32 3.82 10.27
C CYS A 135 -5.55 3.21 11.44
N MET A 136 -6.23 2.94 12.56
CA MET A 136 -5.66 2.27 13.73
C MET A 136 -5.22 0.82 13.41
N ALA A 137 -6.04 0.06 12.70
CA ALA A 137 -5.69 -1.30 12.29
C ALA A 137 -4.44 -1.34 11.39
N GLU A 138 -4.34 -0.41 10.43
CA GLU A 138 -3.18 -0.29 9.53
C GLU A 138 -1.89 0.06 10.28
N ILE A 139 -1.92 1.05 11.18
CA ILE A 139 -0.70 1.47 11.90
C ILE A 139 -0.22 0.42 12.90
N ILE A 140 -1.14 -0.28 13.58
CA ILE A 140 -0.79 -1.33 14.53
C ILE A 140 -0.06 -2.46 13.81
N MET A 141 -0.58 -2.89 12.66
CA MET A 141 0.03 -3.97 11.88
C MET A 141 1.35 -3.56 11.22
N ARG A 142 1.51 -2.27 10.89
CA ARG A 142 2.79 -1.73 10.41
C ARG A 142 3.87 -1.77 11.49
N ASP A 143 3.50 -1.47 12.72
CA ASP A 143 4.41 -1.37 13.87
C ASP A 143 4.54 -2.69 14.66
N ASP A 144 3.99 -3.80 14.15
CA ASP A 144 4.12 -5.10 14.80
C ASP A 144 5.54 -5.67 14.65
N PRO A 145 6.31 -5.83 15.74
CA PRO A 145 7.64 -6.44 15.70
C PRO A 145 7.62 -7.93 15.28
N TYR A 146 6.44 -8.54 15.20
CA TYR A 146 6.21 -9.89 14.74
C TYR A 146 5.61 -9.99 13.34
N LYS A 147 5.47 -8.85 12.61
CA LYS A 147 5.00 -8.85 11.22
C LYS A 147 5.78 -9.89 10.39
N GLY A 148 5.04 -10.78 9.72
CA GLY A 148 5.61 -11.83 8.86
C GLY A 148 6.12 -13.09 9.60
N LYS A 149 6.02 -13.19 10.94
CA LYS A 149 6.52 -14.33 11.73
C LYS A 149 5.49 -15.47 11.95
N GLY A 150 4.47 -15.58 11.10
CA GLY A 150 3.48 -16.67 11.12
C GLY A 150 2.28 -16.45 12.07
N PRO A 151 1.44 -17.48 12.29
CA PRO A 151 0.16 -17.36 13.03
C PRO A 151 0.30 -16.93 14.49
N ALA A 152 1.51 -16.96 15.05
CA ALA A 152 1.82 -16.52 16.40
C ALA A 152 2.04 -14.99 16.51
N SER A 153 1.98 -14.24 15.41
CA SER A 153 2.09 -12.76 15.37
C SER A 153 0.85 -12.03 15.91
N VAL A 154 -0.20 -12.75 16.30
CA VAL A 154 -1.44 -12.16 16.85
C VAL A 154 -1.29 -11.85 18.34
N GLN A 155 -0.23 -11.15 18.74
CA GLN A 155 -0.19 -10.46 20.02
C GLN A 155 -0.37 -8.97 19.77
N PHE A 156 -1.63 -8.53 19.69
CA PHE A 156 -2.03 -7.12 19.67
C PHE A 156 -1.81 -6.46 21.03
N SER A 157 -0.58 -6.53 21.56
CA SER A 157 -0.24 -5.87 22.82
C SER A 157 0.51 -4.58 22.55
N ARG A 158 0.05 -3.48 23.16
CA ARG A 158 0.71 -2.18 23.09
C ARG A 158 0.88 -1.61 24.49
N LYS A 159 2.03 -0.98 24.73
CA LYS A 159 2.25 -0.20 25.95
C LYS A 159 1.43 1.09 25.89
N ASN A 160 1.10 1.65 27.04
CA ASN A 160 0.39 2.93 27.10
C ASN A 160 1.15 4.06 26.38
N GLU A 161 2.49 4.04 26.45
CA GLU A 161 3.40 4.97 25.76
C GLU A 161 3.25 4.98 24.24
N TRP A 162 2.80 3.86 23.64
CA TRP A 162 2.57 3.82 22.20
C TRP A 162 1.55 4.88 21.77
N PHE A 163 0.49 5.09 22.57
CA PHE A 163 -0.53 6.11 22.29
C PHE A 163 -0.03 7.55 22.46
N GLU A 164 1.14 7.76 23.08
CA GLU A 164 1.78 9.07 23.21
C GLU A 164 2.65 9.42 22.00
N ASN A 165 3.07 8.41 21.24
CA ASN A 165 4.00 8.53 20.10
C ASN A 165 3.29 8.74 18.77
N PHE A 166 1.97 8.65 18.74
CA PHE A 166 1.16 8.84 17.53
C PHE A 166 0.06 9.88 17.75
N ASP A 167 -0.24 10.59 16.66
CA ASP A 167 -1.37 11.51 16.55
C ASP A 167 -2.41 10.95 15.56
N LEU A 168 -3.68 11.19 15.84
CA LEU A 168 -4.75 11.14 14.85
C LEU A 168 -4.84 12.51 14.15
N GLY A 169 -4.49 12.51 12.87
CA GLY A 169 -4.74 13.61 11.95
C GLY A 169 -6.13 13.50 11.33
N VAL A 170 -6.86 14.61 11.29
CA VAL A 170 -8.11 14.77 10.57
C VAL A 170 -7.92 15.87 9.54
N SER A 171 -8.25 15.56 8.29
CA SER A 171 -8.33 16.52 7.20
C SER A 171 -9.72 16.49 6.57
N LEU A 172 -10.07 17.54 5.82
CA LEU A 172 -11.26 17.57 4.99
C LEU A 172 -10.85 17.55 3.52
N ALA A 173 -11.58 16.83 2.68
CA ALA A 173 -11.43 16.93 1.24
C ALA A 173 -11.75 18.37 0.78
N ALA A 174 -10.75 19.11 0.28
CA ALA A 174 -10.91 20.50 -0.14
C ALA A 174 -11.66 20.63 -1.48
N ARG A 175 -11.83 19.52 -2.18
CA ARG A 175 -12.61 19.36 -3.40
C ARG A 175 -13.01 17.89 -3.53
N ARG A 176 -13.86 17.58 -4.51
CA ARG A 176 -14.11 16.18 -4.87
C ARG A 176 -12.81 15.49 -5.31
N LEU A 177 -12.49 14.36 -4.68
CA LEU A 177 -11.31 13.55 -5.03
C LEU A 177 -11.73 12.41 -5.96
N LYS A 178 -10.87 12.11 -6.95
CA LYS A 178 -11.06 11.01 -7.89
C LYS A 178 -9.96 9.97 -7.68
N LEU A 179 -10.32 8.83 -7.12
CA LEU A 179 -9.38 7.78 -6.75
C LEU A 179 -9.59 6.55 -7.63
N LEU A 180 -8.50 5.96 -8.14
CA LEU A 180 -8.60 4.70 -8.86
C LEU A 180 -8.93 3.58 -7.87
N ASP A 181 -10.00 2.83 -8.10
CA ASP A 181 -10.44 1.78 -7.18
C ASP A 181 -9.66 0.49 -7.44
N SER A 182 -8.70 0.19 -6.56
CA SER A 182 -7.87 -1.01 -6.68
C SER A 182 -8.64 -2.32 -6.50
N THR A 183 -9.81 -2.29 -5.84
CA THR A 183 -10.59 -3.50 -5.55
C THR A 183 -11.34 -3.98 -6.79
N VAL A 184 -11.71 -3.05 -7.67
CA VAL A 184 -12.22 -3.38 -9.01
C VAL A 184 -11.08 -3.57 -10.00
N LEU A 185 -10.03 -2.73 -9.93
CA LEU A 185 -8.89 -2.79 -10.84
C LEU A 185 -8.21 -4.17 -10.83
N LYS A 186 -8.08 -4.81 -9.66
CA LYS A 186 -7.48 -6.16 -9.58
C LYS A 186 -8.22 -7.16 -10.46
N ALA A 187 -9.55 -7.09 -10.56
CA ALA A 187 -10.31 -7.96 -11.45
C ALA A 187 -10.11 -7.56 -12.92
N GLN A 188 -10.19 -6.27 -13.23
CA GLN A 188 -10.05 -5.74 -14.60
C GLN A 188 -8.66 -6.03 -15.20
N LEU A 189 -7.62 -6.00 -14.38
CA LEU A 189 -6.25 -6.33 -14.77
C LEU A 189 -5.91 -7.81 -14.62
N GLN A 190 -6.83 -8.67 -14.17
CA GLN A 190 -6.59 -10.09 -13.90
C GLN A 190 -5.47 -10.35 -12.87
N LEU A 191 -5.47 -9.56 -11.79
CA LEU A 191 -4.50 -9.54 -10.69
C LEU A 191 -5.12 -9.96 -9.35
N SER A 192 -6.19 -10.75 -9.35
CA SER A 192 -6.86 -11.22 -8.12
C SER A 192 -5.88 -11.88 -7.16
N GLY A 193 -5.88 -11.43 -5.89
CA GLY A 193 -4.97 -11.91 -4.85
C GLY A 193 -3.56 -11.31 -4.88
N LYS A 194 -3.15 -10.66 -5.98
CA LYS A 194 -1.78 -10.15 -6.15
C LYS A 194 -1.53 -8.78 -5.53
N LEU A 195 -2.59 -8.01 -5.28
CA LEU A 195 -2.47 -6.65 -4.71
C LEU A 195 -2.53 -6.62 -3.18
N THR A 196 -2.78 -7.77 -2.55
CA THR A 196 -2.97 -7.91 -1.08
C THR A 196 -1.83 -8.65 -0.38
N THR A 197 -0.80 -9.10 -1.11
CA THR A 197 0.37 -9.82 -0.57
C THR A 197 1.41 -8.84 0.01
N ASP A 198 2.43 -9.33 0.70
CA ASP A 198 3.57 -8.49 1.10
C ASP A 198 4.53 -8.15 -0.06
N ASP A 199 4.25 -8.68 -1.26
CA ASP A 199 4.95 -8.35 -2.50
C ASP A 199 4.30 -7.12 -3.16
N TYR A 200 5.08 -6.07 -3.37
CA TYR A 200 4.61 -4.79 -3.91
C TYR A 200 4.94 -4.58 -5.38
N LEU A 201 5.49 -5.59 -6.09
CA LEU A 201 5.88 -5.46 -7.50
C LEU A 201 4.72 -4.98 -8.39
N TRP A 202 3.54 -5.58 -8.23
CA TRP A 202 2.36 -5.20 -9.01
C TRP A 202 1.85 -3.80 -8.67
N THR A 203 1.78 -3.45 -7.39
CA THR A 203 1.26 -2.16 -6.97
C THR A 203 2.22 -1.02 -7.33
N HIS A 204 3.54 -1.25 -7.25
CA HIS A 204 4.56 -0.34 -7.78
C HIS A 204 4.45 -0.16 -9.30
N GLY A 205 4.26 -1.25 -10.05
CA GLY A 205 4.05 -1.19 -11.50
C GLY A 205 2.75 -0.47 -11.91
N ILE A 206 1.67 -0.65 -11.15
CA ILE A 206 0.40 0.10 -11.33
C ILE A 206 0.62 1.60 -11.14
N VAL A 207 1.31 2.01 -10.08
CA VAL A 207 1.57 3.43 -9.78
C VAL A 207 2.49 4.05 -10.83
N ALA A 208 3.53 3.32 -11.26
CA ALA A 208 4.38 3.75 -12.36
C ALA A 208 3.60 3.89 -13.68
N ALA A 209 2.66 2.97 -13.97
CA ALA A 209 1.80 3.04 -15.15
C ALA A 209 0.85 4.24 -15.10
N ILE A 210 0.24 4.53 -13.95
CA ILE A 210 -0.60 5.72 -13.73
C ILE A 210 0.19 6.99 -14.07
N SER A 211 1.41 7.10 -13.55
CA SER A 211 2.31 8.24 -13.81
C SER A 211 2.65 8.35 -15.29
N ALA A 212 3.04 7.25 -15.94
CA ALA A 212 3.43 7.23 -17.35
C ALA A 212 2.26 7.53 -18.30
N LEU A 213 1.03 7.16 -17.93
CA LEU A 213 -0.18 7.46 -18.69
C LEU A 213 -0.69 8.90 -18.48
N GLY A 214 -0.18 9.61 -17.48
CA GLY A 214 -0.66 10.95 -17.14
C GLY A 214 -2.13 10.96 -16.71
N LEU A 215 -2.59 9.91 -16.00
CA LEU A 215 -3.98 9.86 -15.55
C LEU A 215 -4.27 10.97 -14.56
N ASP A 216 -5.31 11.75 -14.85
CA ASP A 216 -5.80 12.78 -13.94
C ASP A 216 -6.67 12.14 -12.84
N ILE A 217 -5.98 11.70 -11.79
CA ILE A 217 -6.52 11.13 -10.55
C ILE A 217 -5.75 11.64 -9.33
N ASP A 218 -6.38 11.56 -8.18
CA ASP A 218 -5.86 12.02 -6.89
C ASP A 218 -5.10 10.96 -6.11
N GLY A 219 -5.30 9.68 -6.44
CA GLY A 219 -4.73 8.58 -5.69
C GLY A 219 -5.38 7.25 -6.01
N ILE A 220 -5.14 6.28 -5.14
CA ILE A 220 -5.70 4.93 -5.22
C ILE A 220 -6.56 4.69 -3.98
N ALA A 221 -7.79 4.21 -4.17
CA ALA A 221 -8.62 3.67 -3.10
C ALA A 221 -8.40 2.16 -3.00
N TYR A 222 -8.32 1.64 -1.77
CA TYR A 222 -8.10 0.23 -1.51
C TYR A 222 -8.77 -0.24 -0.22
N GLU A 223 -8.99 -1.54 -0.11
CA GLU A 223 -9.44 -2.17 1.13
C GLU A 223 -8.25 -2.46 2.02
N SER A 224 -8.37 -2.10 3.30
CA SER A 224 -7.40 -2.53 4.32
C SER A 224 -7.37 -4.06 4.39
N ALA A 225 -6.17 -4.62 4.52
CA ALA A 225 -6.01 -6.05 4.78
C ALA A 225 -6.30 -6.41 6.25
N HIS A 226 -6.48 -5.41 7.10
CA HIS A 226 -6.49 -5.55 8.56
C HIS A 226 -7.88 -5.26 9.17
N LEU A 227 -8.66 -4.35 8.58
CA LEU A 227 -10.05 -4.10 8.98
C LEU A 227 -10.91 -3.66 7.79
N GLY A 228 -11.97 -4.41 7.49
CA GLY A 228 -12.91 -4.10 6.41
C GLY A 228 -13.96 -3.04 6.75
N HIS A 229 -13.56 -1.90 7.33
CA HIS A 229 -14.47 -0.78 7.65
C HIS A 229 -14.13 0.45 6.78
N GLY A 230 -14.89 0.61 5.68
CA GLY A 230 -14.61 1.63 4.68
C GLY A 230 -13.36 1.36 3.85
N LYS A 231 -12.85 2.40 3.19
CA LYS A 231 -11.66 2.35 2.33
C LYS A 231 -10.47 3.09 2.95
N CYS A 232 -9.29 2.63 2.55
CA CYS A 232 -8.03 3.34 2.68
C CYS A 232 -7.68 4.03 1.36
N TYR A 233 -6.87 5.09 1.45
CA TYR A 233 -6.44 5.88 0.32
C TYR A 233 -4.93 6.07 0.33
N ALA A 234 -4.31 5.88 -0.83
CA ALA A 234 -2.96 6.33 -1.12
C ALA A 234 -3.07 7.57 -2.02
N LEU A 235 -3.08 8.75 -1.41
CA LEU A 235 -3.19 10.02 -2.13
C LEU A 235 -1.85 10.43 -2.71
N PHE A 236 -1.86 10.88 -3.95
CA PHE A 236 -0.70 11.38 -4.66
C PHE A 236 -0.63 12.89 -4.50
N ASN A 237 0.54 13.41 -4.11
CA ASN A 237 0.74 14.85 -3.99
C ASN A 237 0.44 15.57 -5.31
N LYS A 238 -0.27 16.70 -5.23
CA LYS A 238 -0.68 17.54 -6.36
C LYS A 238 -0.36 19.01 -6.09
N ASP A 239 -0.21 19.78 -7.16
CA ASP A 239 -0.01 21.23 -7.06
C ASP A 239 -1.25 21.95 -6.52
N THR A 240 -2.44 21.44 -6.83
CA THR A 240 -3.69 21.93 -6.26
C THR A 240 -3.97 21.23 -4.93
N PRO A 241 -4.32 21.97 -3.85
CA PRO A 241 -4.69 21.37 -2.57
C PRO A 241 -5.81 20.34 -2.73
N GLN A 242 -5.55 19.11 -2.29
CA GLN A 242 -6.55 18.04 -2.22
C GLN A 242 -7.30 18.08 -0.89
N LEU A 243 -6.61 18.52 0.16
CA LEU A 243 -7.07 18.45 1.53
C LEU A 243 -6.89 19.81 2.22
N ALA A 244 -7.78 20.09 3.16
CA ALA A 244 -7.64 21.15 4.14
C ALA A 244 -7.36 20.50 5.50
N ASP A 245 -6.33 20.96 6.19
CA ASP A 245 -6.00 20.49 7.53
C ASP A 245 -7.09 20.91 8.51
N LYS A 246 -7.46 20.02 9.45
CA LYS A 246 -8.49 20.29 10.44
C LYS A 246 -7.96 20.18 11.86
N SER A 247 -7.33 19.05 12.19
CA SER A 247 -6.78 18.83 13.53
C SER A 247 -5.72 17.74 13.55
N LEU A 248 -4.83 17.84 14.52
CA LEU A 248 -3.89 16.81 14.91
C LEU A 248 -3.98 16.63 16.43
N THR A 249 -4.23 15.42 16.92
CA THR A 249 -4.45 15.16 18.35
C THR A 249 -3.83 13.83 18.74
N LYS A 250 -3.10 13.81 19.86
CA LYS A 250 -2.50 12.59 20.41
C LYS A 250 -3.53 11.48 20.56
N LEU A 251 -3.16 10.25 20.22
CA LEU A 251 -4.08 9.10 20.38
C LEU A 251 -4.48 8.87 21.84
N SER A 252 -3.64 9.27 22.80
CA SER A 252 -3.94 9.16 24.23
C SER A 252 -5.05 10.11 24.71
N GLU A 253 -5.30 11.20 23.98
CA GLU A 253 -6.23 12.27 24.32
C GLU A 253 -7.45 12.31 23.37
N CYS A 254 -7.34 11.65 22.21
CA CYS A 254 -8.34 11.75 21.15
C CYS A 254 -9.57 10.87 21.43
N GLU A 255 -10.74 11.50 21.25
CA GLU A 255 -12.04 10.85 21.15
C GLU A 255 -12.67 11.12 19.78
N VAL A 256 -13.39 10.13 19.25
CA VAL A 256 -14.11 10.23 17.98
C VAL A 256 -15.56 9.84 18.17
N ASP A 257 -16.44 10.32 17.29
CA ASP A 257 -17.85 9.92 17.27
C ASP A 257 -17.95 8.39 17.12
N ALA A 258 -18.70 7.76 18.02
CA ALA A 258 -18.90 6.31 18.03
C ALA A 258 -19.54 5.81 16.72
N GLN A 259 -20.25 6.66 15.97
CA GLN A 259 -20.82 6.32 14.65
C GLN A 259 -19.76 6.18 13.55
N LEU A 260 -18.55 6.71 13.76
CA LEU A 260 -17.44 6.65 12.81
C LEU A 260 -16.54 5.42 12.97
N VAL A 261 -16.94 4.47 13.81
CA VAL A 261 -16.22 3.22 14.04
C VAL A 261 -17.16 2.04 13.89
N VAL A 262 -16.60 0.83 13.72
CA VAL A 262 -17.39 -0.40 13.66
C VAL A 262 -18.37 -0.48 14.84
N GLN A 263 -19.64 -0.72 14.53
CA GLN A 263 -20.71 -0.81 15.51
C GLN A 263 -20.68 -2.18 16.21
N ASN A 264 -20.52 -2.17 17.53
CA ASN A 264 -20.60 -3.34 18.40
C ASN A 264 -21.25 -2.94 19.75
N GLN A 265 -21.38 -3.89 20.69
CA GLN A 265 -22.03 -3.61 21.97
C GLN A 265 -21.36 -2.46 22.75
N TYR A 266 -20.05 -2.30 22.63
CA TYR A 266 -19.30 -1.22 23.26
C TYR A 266 -19.62 0.13 22.59
N THR A 267 -19.45 0.24 21.27
CA THR A 267 -19.63 1.51 20.54
C THR A 267 -21.08 1.97 20.49
N LEU A 268 -22.06 1.05 20.44
CA LEU A 268 -23.50 1.38 20.46
C LEU A 268 -23.97 2.05 21.76
N SER A 269 -23.22 1.91 22.84
CA SER A 269 -23.57 2.47 24.16
C SER A 269 -22.98 3.87 24.39
N LEU A 270 -22.21 4.41 23.44
CA LEU A 270 -21.41 5.61 23.61
C LEU A 270 -21.71 6.63 22.50
N THR A 271 -21.53 7.92 22.81
CA THR A 271 -21.52 8.99 21.81
C THR A 271 -20.11 9.23 21.29
N LEU A 272 -19.12 9.16 22.18
CA LEU A 272 -17.71 9.32 21.86
C LEU A 272 -16.94 8.10 22.36
N VAL A 273 -15.91 7.71 21.60
CA VAL A 273 -15.01 6.61 21.95
C VAL A 273 -13.58 7.10 21.88
N SER A 274 -12.77 6.75 22.89
CA SER A 274 -11.35 7.02 22.87
C SER A 274 -10.61 6.09 21.90
N MET A 275 -9.47 6.54 21.36
CA MET A 275 -8.65 5.69 20.49
C MET A 275 -8.12 4.44 21.21
N LYS A 276 -7.91 4.50 22.53
CA LYS A 276 -7.61 3.32 23.37
C LYS A 276 -8.81 2.37 23.44
N GLY A 277 -10.02 2.90 23.57
CA GLY A 277 -11.26 2.13 23.54
C GLY A 277 -11.48 1.41 22.21
N ILE A 278 -11.16 2.08 21.08
CA ILE A 278 -11.16 1.46 19.75
C ILE A 278 -10.16 0.31 19.70
N PHE A 279 -8.91 0.55 20.11
CA PHE A 279 -7.89 -0.49 20.11
C PHE A 279 -8.33 -1.74 20.90
N THR A 280 -8.84 -1.57 22.12
CA THR A 280 -9.16 -2.72 22.99
C THR A 280 -10.50 -3.38 22.66
N ASN A 281 -11.54 -2.60 22.39
CA ASN A 281 -12.92 -3.11 22.27
C ASN A 281 -13.39 -3.28 20.82
N VAL A 282 -12.73 -2.67 19.84
CA VAL A 282 -13.05 -2.83 18.41
C VAL A 282 -12.03 -3.74 17.75
N LEU A 283 -10.74 -3.52 18.00
CA LEU A 283 -9.65 -4.28 17.38
C LEU A 283 -9.15 -5.46 18.23
N ASN A 284 -9.75 -5.72 19.39
CA ASN A 284 -9.36 -6.77 20.34
C ASN A 284 -7.89 -6.70 20.79
N GLY A 285 -7.36 -5.48 20.87
CA GLY A 285 -6.05 -5.19 21.41
C GLY A 285 -5.97 -5.32 22.92
N LYS A 286 -4.76 -5.46 23.44
CA LYS A 286 -4.43 -5.50 24.86
C LYS A 286 -3.46 -4.37 25.19
N ILE A 287 -3.80 -3.55 26.17
CA ILE A 287 -2.86 -2.57 26.71
C ILE A 287 -2.09 -3.25 27.84
N VAL A 288 -0.75 -3.23 27.77
CA VAL A 288 0.14 -3.79 28.79
C VAL A 288 0.84 -2.68 29.56
N ASN A 289 0.97 -2.85 30.87
CA ASN A 289 1.74 -1.94 31.72
C ASN A 289 3.23 -2.32 31.66
N ASN A 290 4.09 -1.37 32.03
CA ASN A 290 5.52 -1.63 32.20
C ASN A 290 5.69 -2.48 33.48
N ASP A 291 5.81 -3.80 33.31
CA ASP A 291 6.49 -4.66 34.29
C ASP A 291 8.00 -4.66 34.02
#